data_AF-Q8EIP1-F1
#
_entry.id   AF-Q8EIP1-F1
#
_cell.length_a   1.000
_cell.length_b   1.000
_cell.length_c   1.000
_cell.angle_alpha   90.00
_cell.angle_beta   90.00
_cell.angle_gamma   90.00
#
_symmetry.space_group_name_H-M   'P 1'
#
loop_
_entity.id
_entity.type
_entity.pdbx_description
1 polymer ?
#
loop_
_entity_poly.entity_id
_entity_poly.type
_entity_poly.pdbx_seq_one_letter_code
_entity_poly.pdbx_strand_id
1 'polypeptide(L)'
;MINIAQMALVLHSLPDPAFVITQSGRYVAVFGGKDDRYYHDGSGLVGLYISDVLSENKAAYFLSIIEKALNSRNLLIEEYELSNKDVKGLPDQGPTEPIWFEGRIQALDFLVDNEPVVLWVASNISKRHDLEVQLRQLSDTDQLTGLYNRHRLERDLNYLFDTYCRHHIPASILMLDLDHLKLINDQLGHHAGDNIIMTVANTCKQQFRKTDSAYRFGGDEFVIALPGVEYTQAIVFAEFLCDCCFKELQKHAVKGLYATVSIGVATIQANDKSYEDTLKRADAALYQAKRDGKNRVIANTA
;
A
#
# COMPACT_ATOMS: atom_id res chain seq x y z
N MET A 1 22.88 -34.29 29.28
CA MET A 1 22.66 -32.88 29.66
C MET A 1 23.69 -32.02 28.96
N ILE A 2 23.27 -30.88 28.40
CA ILE A 2 24.17 -29.89 27.79
C ILE A 2 24.79 -29.06 28.93
N ASN A 3 26.11 -28.91 28.96
CA ASN A 3 26.79 -28.08 29.96
C ASN A 3 26.89 -26.61 29.51
N ILE A 4 27.36 -25.71 30.38
CA ILE A 4 27.44 -24.26 30.10
C ILE A 4 28.29 -23.96 28.85
N ALA A 5 29.42 -24.64 28.67
CA ALA A 5 30.29 -24.46 27.51
C ALA A 5 29.59 -24.89 26.20
N GLN A 6 28.86 -26.00 26.24
CA GLN A 6 28.06 -26.47 25.12
C GLN A 6 26.86 -25.55 24.83
N MET A 7 26.26 -24.92 25.85
CA MET A 7 25.18 -23.94 25.67
C MET A 7 25.68 -22.67 24.98
N ALA A 8 26.88 -22.18 25.34
CA ALA A 8 27.50 -21.04 24.68
C ALA A 8 27.75 -21.33 23.19
N LEU A 9 28.22 -22.53 22.84
CA LEU A 9 28.38 -22.95 21.44
C LEU A 9 27.06 -22.92 20.67
N VAL A 10 25.98 -23.44 21.27
CA VAL A 10 24.64 -23.41 20.65
C VAL A 10 24.17 -21.98 20.39
N LEU A 11 24.31 -21.08 21.37
CA LEU A 11 23.92 -19.66 21.23
C LEU A 11 24.75 -18.94 20.16
N HIS A 12 26.04 -19.26 20.03
CA HIS A 12 26.89 -18.69 18.98
C HIS A 12 26.57 -19.23 17.58
N SER A 13 25.92 -20.38 17.46
CA SER A 13 25.51 -20.97 16.18
C SER A 13 24.12 -20.53 15.72
N LEU A 14 23.44 -19.63 16.46
CA LEU A 14 22.16 -19.08 16.02
C LEU A 14 22.35 -18.26 14.72
N PRO A 15 21.49 -18.46 13.70
CA PRO A 15 21.62 -17.76 12.42
C PRO A 15 21.32 -16.26 12.57
N ASP A 16 20.28 -15.94 13.34
CA ASP A 16 19.86 -14.58 13.60
C ASP A 16 20.51 -14.04 14.88
N PRO A 17 20.88 -12.74 14.91
CA PRO A 17 21.39 -12.12 16.11
C PRO A 17 20.30 -12.06 17.20
N ALA A 18 20.71 -12.42 18.40
CA ALA A 18 19.90 -12.34 19.60
C ALA A 18 20.60 -11.45 20.63
N PHE A 19 19.87 -10.45 21.13
CA PHE A 19 20.35 -9.47 22.08
C PHE A 19 19.66 -9.69 23.42
N VAL A 20 20.40 -9.60 24.52
CA VAL A 20 19.82 -9.39 25.84
C VAL A 20 19.93 -7.91 26.16
N ILE A 21 18.80 -7.26 26.39
CA ILE A 21 18.74 -5.81 26.54
C ILE A 21 18.00 -5.47 27.84
N THR A 22 18.54 -4.55 28.63
CA THR A 22 17.88 -4.05 29.84
C THR A 22 16.69 -3.15 29.51
N GLN A 23 15.82 -2.90 30.50
CA GLN A 23 14.73 -1.94 30.39
C GLN A 23 15.20 -0.54 29.95
N SER A 24 16.36 -0.09 30.46
CA SER A 24 16.96 1.19 30.04
C SER A 24 17.59 1.16 28.64
N GLY A 25 17.59 0.01 27.96
CA GLY A 25 18.11 -0.14 26.60
C GLY A 25 19.60 -0.46 26.51
N ARG A 26 20.22 -0.96 27.59
CA ARG A 26 21.64 -1.37 27.55
C ARG A 26 21.78 -2.78 26.98
N TYR A 27 22.69 -2.96 26.02
CA TYR A 27 23.03 -4.28 25.49
C TYR A 27 23.88 -5.05 26.50
N VAL A 28 23.32 -6.12 27.08
CA VAL A 28 23.99 -6.99 28.06
C VAL A 28 24.80 -8.08 27.37
N ALA A 29 24.24 -8.68 26.33
CA ALA A 29 24.87 -9.78 25.59
C ALA A 29 24.35 -9.81 24.15
N VAL A 30 25.20 -10.35 23.26
CA VAL A 30 24.87 -10.62 21.86
C VAL A 30 25.25 -12.06 21.54
N PHE A 31 24.34 -12.77 20.89
CA PHE A 31 24.51 -14.15 20.44
C PHE A 31 24.12 -14.27 18.96
N GLY A 32 24.58 -15.32 18.29
CA GLY A 32 24.25 -15.58 16.88
C GLY A 32 24.75 -14.52 15.90
N GLY A 33 24.13 -14.46 14.71
CA GLY A 33 24.30 -13.37 13.75
C GLY A 33 25.68 -13.28 13.08
N LYS A 34 26.46 -14.36 13.06
CA LYS A 34 27.83 -14.38 12.48
C LYS A 34 27.87 -14.51 10.95
N ASP A 35 26.72 -14.47 10.29
CA ASP A 35 26.69 -14.46 8.83
C ASP A 35 26.85 -13.02 8.33
N ASP A 36 28.09 -12.65 8.00
CA ASP A 36 28.48 -11.32 7.50
C ASP A 36 27.73 -10.91 6.22
N ARG A 37 27.02 -11.85 5.55
CA ARG A 37 26.16 -11.56 4.40
C ARG A 37 24.86 -10.84 4.79
N TYR A 38 24.41 -11.00 6.03
CA TYR A 38 23.09 -10.54 6.49
C TYR A 38 23.14 -9.61 7.70
N TYR A 39 24.21 -9.67 8.49
CA TYR A 39 24.36 -8.93 9.74
C TYR A 39 25.78 -8.37 9.88
N HIS A 40 25.91 -7.24 10.58
CA HIS A 40 27.21 -6.74 11.05
C HIS A 40 27.53 -7.34 12.42
N ASP A 41 28.82 -7.49 12.74
CA ASP A 41 29.26 -8.01 14.04
C ASP A 41 28.77 -7.10 15.18
N GLY A 42 27.77 -7.58 15.93
CA GLY A 42 27.16 -6.88 17.05
C GLY A 42 27.96 -6.97 18.35
N SER A 43 29.11 -7.64 18.37
CA SER A 43 29.93 -7.82 19.58
C SER A 43 30.34 -6.49 20.22
N GLY A 44 30.57 -5.45 19.40
CA GLY A 44 30.91 -4.10 19.86
C GLY A 44 29.77 -3.33 20.53
N LEU A 45 28.54 -3.85 20.52
CA LEU A 45 27.39 -3.20 21.14
C LEU A 45 27.32 -3.46 22.66
N VAL A 46 27.93 -4.54 23.14
CA VAL A 46 27.84 -4.93 24.56
C VAL A 46 28.35 -3.81 25.45
N GLY A 47 27.50 -3.38 26.39
CA GLY A 47 27.77 -2.28 27.31
C GLY A 47 27.25 -0.91 26.86
N LEU A 48 26.96 -0.73 25.57
CA LEU A 48 26.36 0.51 25.05
C LEU A 48 24.84 0.54 25.28
N TYR A 49 24.26 1.73 25.23
CA TYR A 49 22.82 1.92 25.20
C TYR A 49 22.31 2.06 23.77
N ILE A 50 21.06 1.63 23.53
CA ILE A 50 20.35 1.86 22.26
C ILE A 50 20.41 3.35 21.87
N SER A 51 20.32 4.27 22.84
CA SER A 51 20.42 5.71 22.61
C SER A 51 21.81 6.18 22.16
N ASP A 52 22.86 5.43 22.47
CA ASP A 52 24.23 5.75 22.04
C ASP A 52 24.43 5.38 20.57
N VAL A 53 23.72 4.35 20.11
CA VAL A 53 23.89 3.73 18.80
C VAL A 53 22.87 4.23 17.78
N LEU A 54 21.63 4.49 18.18
CA LEU A 54 20.54 4.88 17.27
C LEU A 54 20.19 6.37 17.37
N SER A 55 19.58 6.89 16.30
CA SER A 55 18.95 8.22 16.29
C SER A 55 17.90 8.34 17.39
N GLU A 56 17.64 9.55 17.87
CA GLU A 56 16.75 9.79 19.02
C GLU A 56 15.35 9.19 18.81
N ASN A 57 14.77 9.40 17.62
CA ASN A 57 13.45 8.86 17.26
C ASN A 57 13.44 7.32 17.25
N LYS A 58 14.48 6.68 16.67
CA LYS A 58 14.57 5.22 16.63
C LYS A 58 14.81 4.67 18.03
N ALA A 59 15.70 5.27 18.81
CA ALA A 59 15.95 4.84 20.19
C ALA A 59 14.67 4.86 21.04
N ALA A 60 13.91 5.95 20.99
CA ALA A 60 12.61 6.05 21.67
C ALA A 60 11.63 4.96 21.22
N TYR A 61 11.58 4.67 19.91
CA TYR A 61 10.76 3.60 19.36
C TYR A 61 11.14 2.21 19.93
N PHE A 62 12.41 1.83 19.90
CA PHE A 62 12.86 0.54 20.44
C PHE A 62 12.62 0.42 21.95
N LEU A 63 12.88 1.49 22.72
CA LEU A 63 12.60 1.50 24.16
C LEU A 63 11.11 1.28 24.46
N SER A 64 10.22 1.85 23.65
CA SER A 64 8.77 1.63 23.80
C SER A 64 8.37 0.16 23.56
N ILE A 65 9.06 -0.54 22.66
CA ILE A 65 8.82 -1.97 22.39
C ILE A 65 9.31 -2.82 23.57
N ILE A 66 10.49 -2.51 24.12
CA ILE A 66 11.04 -3.18 25.30
C ILE A 66 10.07 -3.04 26.48
N GLU A 67 9.57 -1.83 26.74
CA GLU A 67 8.61 -1.58 27.80
C GLU A 67 7.31 -2.38 27.61
N LYS A 68 6.77 -2.43 26.39
CA LYS A 68 5.59 -3.25 26.06
C LYS A 68 5.84 -4.75 26.30
N ALA A 69 6.99 -5.26 25.89
CA ALA A 69 7.34 -6.68 26.09
C ALA A 69 7.47 -7.02 27.58
N LEU A 70 8.12 -6.17 28.37
CA LEU A 70 8.25 -6.33 29.83
C LEU A 70 6.90 -6.30 30.54
N ASN A 71 6.02 -5.38 30.15
CA ASN A 71 4.68 -5.24 30.77
C ASN A 71 3.75 -6.40 30.40
N SER A 72 3.77 -6.85 29.15
CA SER A 72 2.88 -7.92 28.68
C SER A 72 3.35 -9.33 29.08
N ARG A 73 4.66 -9.54 29.23
CA ARG A 73 5.34 -10.84 29.41
C ARG A 73 5.06 -11.90 28.33
N ASN A 74 4.37 -11.53 27.27
CA ASN A 74 4.12 -12.39 26.11
C ASN A 74 5.16 -12.11 25.02
N LEU A 75 5.30 -13.06 24.10
CA LEU A 75 6.11 -12.86 22.90
C LEU A 75 5.50 -11.73 22.07
N LEU A 76 6.28 -10.67 21.85
CA LEU A 76 5.95 -9.56 20.99
C LEU A 76 6.68 -9.72 19.65
N ILE A 77 5.97 -9.54 18.55
CA ILE A 77 6.53 -9.60 17.19
C ILE A 77 6.29 -8.24 16.53
N GLU A 78 7.37 -7.58 16.09
CA GLU A 78 7.33 -6.25 15.48
C GLU A 78 8.21 -6.24 14.23
N GLU A 79 7.71 -5.72 13.12
CA GLU A 79 8.50 -5.50 11.91
C GLU A 79 9.01 -4.05 11.88
N TYR A 80 10.30 -3.86 11.64
CA TYR A 80 10.93 -2.55 11.63
C TYR A 80 12.06 -2.46 10.60
N GLU A 81 12.30 -1.25 10.10
CA GLU A 81 13.43 -0.96 9.23
C GLU A 81 14.57 -0.26 10.00
N LEU A 82 15.80 -0.53 9.56
CA LEU A 82 16.99 0.23 9.93
C LEU A 82 17.80 0.56 8.67
N SER A 83 18.16 1.82 8.53
CA SER A 83 19.07 2.32 7.50
C SER A 83 20.35 2.90 8.12
N ASN A 84 21.37 3.18 7.32
CA ASN A 84 22.58 3.88 7.80
C ASN A 84 22.28 5.23 8.46
N LYS A 85 21.17 5.91 8.10
CA LYS A 85 20.74 7.18 8.70
C LYS A 85 20.20 7.02 10.13
N ASP A 86 19.79 5.81 10.49
CA ASP A 86 19.24 5.49 11.80
C ASP A 86 20.32 5.18 12.83
N VAL A 87 21.56 4.90 12.39
CA VAL A 87 22.69 4.50 13.23
C VAL A 87 23.71 5.63 13.34
N LYS A 88 23.99 6.06 14.57
CA LYS A 88 24.98 7.09 14.88
C LYS A 88 26.40 6.60 14.55
N GLY A 89 27.20 7.45 13.92
CA GLY A 89 28.62 7.19 13.68
C GLY A 89 28.95 6.34 12.44
N LEU A 90 27.95 5.91 11.66
CA LEU A 90 28.12 5.12 10.43
C LEU A 90 27.54 5.79 9.15
N PRO A 91 27.70 7.12 8.93
CA PRO A 91 27.05 7.79 7.80
C PRO A 91 27.54 7.28 6.42
N ASP A 92 28.79 6.81 6.33
CA ASP A 92 29.44 6.35 5.08
C ASP A 92 29.75 4.84 5.07
N GLN A 93 29.37 4.10 6.11
CA GLN A 93 29.61 2.65 6.24
C GLN A 93 28.31 1.95 6.63
N GLY A 94 27.55 1.51 5.65
CA GLY A 94 26.30 0.79 5.88
C GLY A 94 25.44 0.73 4.61
N PRO A 95 24.39 -0.08 4.61
CA PRO A 95 23.44 -0.12 3.50
C PRO A 95 22.72 1.23 3.40
N THR A 96 22.76 1.85 2.22
CA THR A 96 21.99 3.06 1.90
C THR A 96 20.49 2.77 1.81
N GLU A 97 20.14 1.55 1.41
CA GLU A 97 18.77 1.07 1.40
C GLU A 97 18.39 0.51 2.79
N PRO A 98 17.16 0.76 3.26
CA PRO A 98 16.70 0.24 4.54
C PRO A 98 16.69 -1.30 4.54
N ILE A 99 17.24 -1.89 5.60
CA ILE A 99 17.10 -3.32 5.88
C ILE A 99 15.88 -3.52 6.77
N TRP A 100 15.04 -4.49 6.41
CA TRP A 100 13.86 -4.86 7.15
C TRP A 100 14.15 -6.02 8.09
N PHE A 101 13.67 -5.90 9.33
CA PHE A 101 13.80 -6.91 10.36
C PHE A 101 12.45 -7.27 10.97
N GLU A 102 12.29 -8.55 11.31
CA GLU A 102 11.27 -9.01 12.25
C GLU A 102 11.94 -9.17 13.62
N GLY A 103 11.55 -8.33 14.58
CA GLY A 103 11.93 -8.44 15.98
C GLY A 103 11.00 -9.38 16.72
N ARG A 104 11.56 -10.37 17.41
CA ARG A 104 10.86 -11.24 18.37
C ARG A 104 11.38 -10.93 19.76
N ILE A 105 10.53 -10.33 20.58
CA ILE A 105 10.90 -9.75 21.87
C ILE A 105 10.17 -10.49 22.99
N GLN A 106 10.94 -11.01 23.94
CA GLN A 106 10.40 -11.79 25.06
C GLN A 106 11.04 -11.30 26.38
N ALA A 107 10.21 -10.99 27.38
CA ALA A 107 10.70 -10.72 28.72
C ALA A 107 11.34 -11.97 29.34
N LEU A 108 12.47 -11.79 30.03
CA LEU A 108 13.17 -12.86 30.72
C LEU A 108 12.96 -12.77 32.23
N ASP A 109 12.83 -13.93 32.89
CA ASP A 109 12.54 -14.02 34.34
C ASP A 109 13.81 -13.91 35.21
N PHE A 110 14.70 -12.97 34.88
CA PHE A 110 15.84 -12.59 35.71
C PHE A 110 16.20 -11.11 35.52
N LEU A 111 17.01 -10.58 36.43
CA LEU A 111 17.46 -9.20 36.41
C LEU A 111 18.96 -9.13 36.10
N VAL A 112 19.39 -8.04 35.47
CA VAL A 112 20.79 -7.67 35.30
C VAL A 112 20.97 -6.26 35.85
N ASP A 113 21.87 -6.09 36.82
CA ASP A 113 22.09 -4.81 37.52
C ASP A 113 20.78 -4.21 38.09
N ASN A 114 19.91 -5.09 38.61
CA ASN A 114 18.60 -4.76 39.17
C ASN A 114 17.58 -4.20 38.15
N GLU A 115 17.84 -4.35 36.85
CA GLU A 115 16.91 -4.05 35.78
C GLU A 115 16.34 -5.32 35.14
N PRO A 116 15.04 -5.35 34.80
CA PRO A 116 14.50 -6.43 34.00
C PRO A 116 15.05 -6.38 32.58
N VAL A 117 15.13 -7.54 31.94
CA VAL A 117 15.75 -7.71 30.63
C VAL A 117 14.81 -8.42 29.66
N VAL A 118 14.99 -8.13 28.38
CA VAL A 118 14.33 -8.82 27.28
C VAL A 118 15.35 -9.56 26.44
N LEU A 119 14.93 -10.70 25.87
CA LEU A 119 15.57 -11.30 24.71
C LEU A 119 14.96 -10.67 23.46
N TRP A 120 15.79 -10.12 22.59
CA TRP A 120 15.41 -9.58 21.28
C TRP A 120 16.10 -10.38 20.19
N VAL A 121 15.35 -11.14 19.41
CA VAL A 121 15.88 -11.82 18.22
C VAL A 121 15.50 -11.01 16.98
N ALA A 122 16.47 -10.60 16.17
CA ALA A 122 16.23 -9.79 14.98
C ALA A 122 16.49 -10.64 13.72
N SER A 123 15.44 -10.97 12.98
CA SER A 123 15.53 -11.74 11.73
C SER A 123 15.47 -10.81 10.52
N ASN A 124 16.45 -10.86 9.61
CA ASN A 124 16.43 -10.08 8.37
C ASN A 124 15.35 -10.62 7.42
N ILE A 125 14.37 -9.78 7.12
CA ILE A 125 13.23 -10.09 6.25
C ILE A 125 13.25 -9.29 4.94
N SER A 126 14.34 -8.59 4.61
CA SER A 126 14.43 -7.74 3.41
C SER A 126 14.01 -8.49 2.14
N LYS A 127 14.56 -9.69 1.89
CA LYS A 127 14.20 -10.46 0.68
C LYS A 127 12.70 -10.83 0.62
N ARG A 128 12.09 -11.15 1.78
CA ARG A 128 10.66 -11.46 1.87
C ARG A 128 9.83 -10.20 1.61
N HIS A 129 10.21 -9.10 2.24
CA HIS A 129 9.56 -7.81 2.07
C HIS A 129 9.67 -7.33 0.61
N ASP A 130 10.85 -7.39 0.00
CA ASP A 130 11.08 -7.03 -1.41
C ASP A 130 10.25 -7.89 -2.35
N LEU A 131 10.17 -9.21 -2.10
CA LEU A 131 9.35 -10.10 -2.90
C LEU A 131 7.86 -9.79 -2.73
N GLU A 132 7.40 -9.46 -1.52
CA GLU A 132 6.02 -9.04 -1.28
C GLU A 132 5.71 -7.73 -1.99
N VAL A 133 6.60 -6.74 -1.93
CA VAL A 133 6.48 -5.49 -2.69
C VAL A 133 6.46 -5.77 -4.18
N GLN A 134 7.34 -6.62 -4.69
CA GLN A 134 7.36 -7.02 -6.10
C GLN A 134 6.08 -7.75 -6.49
N LEU A 135 5.56 -8.66 -5.67
CA LEU A 135 4.29 -9.35 -5.94
C LEU A 135 3.10 -8.39 -5.94
N ARG A 136 3.09 -7.41 -5.01
CA ARG A 136 2.08 -6.34 -5.01
C ARG A 136 2.20 -5.44 -6.24
N GLN A 137 3.43 -5.11 -6.65
CA GLN A 137 3.72 -4.34 -7.87
C GLN A 137 3.40 -5.13 -9.15
N LEU A 138 3.52 -6.46 -9.14
CA LEU A 138 3.14 -7.36 -10.23
C LEU A 138 1.64 -7.61 -10.29
N SER A 139 0.92 -7.43 -9.18
CA SER A 139 -0.53 -7.47 -9.14
C SER A 139 -1.11 -6.14 -9.59
N ASP A 140 -1.04 -5.85 -10.89
CA ASP A 140 -1.64 -4.65 -11.51
C ASP A 140 -3.18 -4.67 -11.47
N THR A 141 -3.82 -5.71 -10.93
CA THR A 141 -5.28 -5.92 -11.00
C THR A 141 -5.96 -5.92 -9.63
N ASP A 142 -7.20 -5.43 -9.61
CA ASP A 142 -8.13 -5.53 -8.48
C ASP A 142 -8.76 -6.92 -8.42
N GLN A 143 -8.76 -7.54 -7.24
CA GLN A 143 -9.15 -8.95 -7.08
C GLN A 143 -10.65 -9.20 -7.32
N LEU A 144 -11.51 -8.22 -7.04
CA LEU A 144 -12.96 -8.36 -7.19
C LEU A 144 -13.38 -8.24 -8.66
N THR A 145 -12.83 -7.24 -9.35
CA THR A 145 -13.28 -6.87 -10.69
C THR A 145 -12.38 -7.43 -11.80
N GLY A 146 -11.14 -7.79 -11.47
CA GLY A 146 -10.08 -8.10 -12.43
C GLY A 146 -9.77 -6.93 -13.38
N LEU A 147 -10.18 -5.70 -13.04
CA LEU A 147 -9.71 -4.48 -13.70
C LEU A 147 -8.33 -4.12 -13.18
N TYR A 148 -7.67 -3.15 -13.79
CA TYR A 148 -6.45 -2.62 -13.22
C TYR A 148 -6.73 -1.90 -11.90
N ASN A 149 -5.76 -1.90 -10.98
CA ASN A 149 -5.91 -1.22 -9.70
C ASN A 149 -5.40 0.23 -9.79
N ARG A 150 -5.57 0.96 -8.69
CA ARG A 150 -5.09 2.34 -8.55
C ARG A 150 -3.58 2.50 -8.80
N HIS A 151 -2.76 1.54 -8.39
CA HIS A 151 -1.31 1.61 -8.60
C HIS A 151 -0.98 1.60 -10.11
N ARG A 152 -1.62 0.71 -10.87
CA ARG A 152 -1.48 0.67 -12.32
C ARG A 152 -2.01 1.95 -12.98
N LEU A 153 -3.13 2.48 -12.50
CA LEU A 153 -3.72 3.73 -12.98
C LEU A 153 -2.72 4.90 -12.94
N GLU A 154 -2.10 5.14 -11.78
CA GLU A 154 -1.19 6.28 -11.60
C GLU A 154 -0.01 6.22 -12.58
N ARG A 155 0.53 5.02 -12.83
CA ARG A 155 1.58 4.81 -13.84
C ARG A 155 1.09 5.09 -15.25
N ASP A 156 -0.07 4.57 -15.62
CA ASP A 156 -0.59 4.70 -16.99
C ASP A 156 -1.04 6.14 -17.28
N LEU A 157 -1.64 6.85 -16.32
CA LEU A 157 -2.01 8.26 -16.48
C LEU A 157 -0.80 9.18 -16.60
N ASN A 158 0.26 8.95 -15.82
CA ASN A 158 1.53 9.66 -15.98
C ASN A 158 2.09 9.47 -17.40
N TYR A 159 2.08 8.23 -17.89
CA TYR A 159 2.55 7.93 -19.24
C TYR A 159 1.70 8.64 -20.31
N LEU A 160 0.38 8.71 -20.14
CA LEU A 160 -0.50 9.43 -21.07
C LEU A 160 -0.25 10.93 -21.07
N PHE A 161 -0.05 11.53 -19.91
CA PHE A 161 0.30 12.94 -19.78
C PHE A 161 1.65 13.25 -20.46
N ASP A 162 2.68 12.47 -20.18
CA ASP A 162 3.98 12.61 -20.84
C ASP A 162 3.89 12.45 -22.37
N THR A 163 3.04 11.53 -22.82
CA THR A 163 2.79 11.30 -24.25
C THR A 163 2.09 12.50 -24.89
N TYR A 164 1.11 13.10 -24.20
CA TYR A 164 0.48 14.34 -24.63
C TYR A 164 1.49 15.48 -24.71
N CYS A 165 2.31 15.71 -23.68
CA CYS A 165 3.32 16.77 -23.68
C CYS A 165 4.35 16.62 -24.81
N ARG A 166 4.78 15.39 -25.11
CA ARG A 166 5.79 15.13 -26.15
C ARG A 166 5.23 15.13 -27.56
N HIS A 167 4.04 14.56 -27.76
CA HIS A 167 3.52 14.22 -29.09
C HIS A 167 2.19 14.89 -29.43
N HIS A 168 1.60 15.64 -28.49
CA HIS A 168 0.28 16.26 -28.63
C HIS A 168 -0.83 15.25 -28.98
N ILE A 169 -0.65 14.00 -28.55
CA ILE A 169 -1.67 12.95 -28.70
C ILE A 169 -2.72 13.17 -27.60
N PRO A 170 -3.98 13.48 -27.94
CA PRO A 170 -5.02 13.75 -26.95
C PRO A 170 -5.29 12.51 -26.11
N ALA A 171 -5.63 12.69 -24.84
CA ALA A 171 -6.13 11.61 -24.00
C ALA A 171 -7.23 12.14 -23.09
N SER A 172 -8.27 11.34 -22.91
CA SER A 172 -9.40 11.67 -22.05
C SER A 172 -9.51 10.70 -20.88
N ILE A 173 -9.96 11.21 -19.75
CA ILE A 173 -10.16 10.49 -18.50
C ILE A 173 -11.65 10.59 -18.14
N LEU A 174 -12.25 9.45 -17.84
CA LEU A 174 -13.59 9.37 -17.26
C LEU A 174 -13.45 8.92 -15.81
N MET A 175 -14.03 9.66 -14.89
CA MET A 175 -14.25 9.25 -13.50
C MET A 175 -15.69 8.74 -13.39
N LEU A 176 -15.88 7.51 -12.92
CA LEU A 176 -17.18 6.85 -12.83
C LEU A 176 -17.42 6.42 -11.38
N ASP A 177 -18.65 6.59 -10.89
CA ASP A 177 -19.05 6.13 -9.56
C ASP A 177 -20.44 5.49 -9.59
N LEU A 178 -20.65 4.49 -8.72
CA LEU A 178 -21.93 3.80 -8.58
C LEU A 178 -22.88 4.53 -7.64
N ASP A 179 -23.95 5.03 -8.25
CA ASP A 179 -25.04 5.61 -7.51
C ASP A 179 -25.83 4.55 -6.74
N HIS A 180 -26.15 4.87 -5.49
CA HIS A 180 -27.01 4.07 -4.60
C HIS A 180 -26.41 2.73 -4.16
N LEU A 181 -25.13 2.45 -4.42
CA LEU A 181 -24.51 1.20 -3.98
C LEU A 181 -24.59 1.00 -2.47
N LYS A 182 -24.34 2.05 -1.68
CA LYS A 182 -24.48 1.99 -0.22
C LYS A 182 -25.88 1.54 0.22
N LEU A 183 -26.93 2.11 -0.38
CA LEU A 183 -28.31 1.75 -0.07
C LEU A 183 -28.59 0.28 -0.40
N ILE A 184 -28.03 -0.23 -1.49
CA ILE A 184 -28.16 -1.63 -1.90
C ILE A 184 -27.41 -2.54 -0.91
N ASN A 185 -26.20 -2.18 -0.51
CA ASN A 185 -25.45 -2.93 0.50
C ASN A 185 -26.20 -2.99 1.83
N ASP A 186 -26.78 -1.87 2.26
CA ASP A 186 -27.52 -1.77 3.51
C ASP A 186 -28.80 -2.63 3.49
N GLN A 187 -29.45 -2.80 2.33
CA GLN A 187 -30.72 -3.54 2.21
C GLN A 187 -30.57 -5.00 1.77
N LEU A 188 -29.59 -5.30 0.91
CA LEU A 188 -29.42 -6.61 0.26
C LEU A 188 -28.09 -7.29 0.62
N GLY A 189 -27.23 -6.61 1.38
CA GLY A 189 -25.93 -7.12 1.82
C GLY A 189 -24.80 -6.88 0.81
N HIS A 190 -23.56 -6.97 1.30
CA HIS A 190 -22.35 -6.69 0.51
C HIS A 190 -22.20 -7.58 -0.73
N HIS A 191 -22.65 -8.84 -0.69
CA HIS A 191 -22.63 -9.70 -1.87
C HIS A 191 -23.45 -9.15 -3.04
N ALA A 192 -24.56 -8.46 -2.77
CA ALA A 192 -25.35 -7.81 -3.81
C ALA A 192 -24.60 -6.61 -4.42
N GLY A 193 -23.92 -5.82 -3.60
CA GLY A 193 -23.07 -4.73 -4.08
C GLY A 193 -21.85 -5.21 -4.87
N ASP A 194 -21.19 -6.28 -4.42
CA ASP A 194 -20.07 -6.89 -5.15
C ASP A 194 -20.49 -7.33 -6.56
N ASN A 195 -21.68 -7.92 -6.70
CA ASN A 195 -22.24 -8.26 -8.01
C ASN A 195 -22.45 -7.03 -8.89
N ILE A 196 -22.94 -5.92 -8.33
CA ILE A 196 -23.13 -4.66 -9.06
C ILE A 196 -21.78 -4.09 -9.53
N ILE A 197 -20.77 -4.08 -8.66
CA ILE A 197 -19.41 -3.65 -8.98
C ILE A 197 -18.84 -4.52 -10.12
N MET A 198 -18.98 -5.84 -10.02
CA MET A 198 -18.52 -6.76 -11.07
C MET A 198 -19.27 -6.55 -12.40
N THR A 199 -20.57 -6.27 -12.38
CA THR A 199 -21.36 -5.97 -13.58
C THR A 199 -20.87 -4.73 -14.30
N VAL A 200 -20.52 -3.67 -13.57
CA VAL A 200 -19.95 -2.44 -14.16
C VAL A 200 -18.57 -2.71 -14.74
N ALA A 201 -17.71 -3.42 -14.01
CA ALA A 201 -16.40 -3.81 -14.50
C ALA A 201 -16.47 -4.63 -15.79
N ASN A 202 -17.38 -5.59 -15.86
CA ASN A 202 -17.60 -6.42 -17.05
C ASN A 202 -18.17 -5.60 -18.21
N THR A 203 -19.09 -4.68 -17.93
CA THR A 203 -19.62 -3.74 -18.92
C THR A 203 -18.50 -2.92 -19.55
N CYS A 204 -17.62 -2.33 -18.73
CA CYS A 204 -16.43 -1.62 -19.21
C CYS A 204 -15.58 -2.51 -20.11
N LYS A 205 -15.18 -3.71 -19.65
CA LYS A 205 -14.34 -4.63 -20.45
C LYS A 205 -14.96 -5.00 -21.80
N GLN A 206 -16.29 -5.13 -21.89
CA GLN A 206 -16.98 -5.49 -23.13
C GLN A 206 -17.04 -4.35 -24.14
N GLN A 207 -17.05 -3.09 -23.69
CA GLN A 207 -17.17 -1.93 -24.59
C GLN A 207 -15.81 -1.37 -25.04
N PHE A 208 -14.72 -1.82 -24.42
CA PHE A 208 -13.41 -1.19 -24.57
C PHE A 208 -12.62 -1.73 -25.75
N ARG A 209 -11.91 -0.83 -26.43
CA ARG A 209 -10.90 -1.18 -27.43
C ARG A 209 -9.66 -1.71 -26.72
N LYS A 210 -8.76 -2.35 -27.49
CA LYS A 210 -7.45 -2.81 -26.98
C LYS A 210 -6.61 -1.70 -26.31
N THR A 211 -6.82 -0.45 -26.69
CA THR A 211 -6.08 0.72 -26.19
C THR A 211 -6.70 1.33 -24.94
N ASP A 212 -7.98 1.06 -24.69
CA ASP A 212 -8.71 1.65 -23.57
C ASP A 212 -8.41 0.84 -22.32
N SER A 213 -8.34 1.50 -21.17
CA SER A 213 -8.03 0.84 -19.90
C SER A 213 -8.99 1.29 -18.82
N ALA A 214 -9.57 0.33 -18.10
CA ALA A 214 -10.39 0.58 -16.92
C ALA A 214 -9.64 0.17 -15.66
N TYR A 215 -9.85 0.98 -14.63
CA TYR A 215 -9.21 0.83 -13.34
C TYR A 215 -10.28 0.93 -12.26
N ARG A 216 -10.16 0.13 -11.20
CA ARG A 216 -10.90 0.36 -9.96
C ARG A 216 -10.05 1.26 -9.07
N PHE A 217 -10.54 2.47 -8.83
CA PHE A 217 -9.82 3.47 -8.04
C PHE A 217 -9.89 3.15 -6.54
N GLY A 218 -11.06 2.69 -6.09
CA GLY A 218 -11.33 2.26 -4.72
C GLY A 218 -12.83 2.19 -4.49
N GLY A 219 -13.28 1.27 -3.62
CA GLY A 219 -14.71 1.15 -3.30
C GLY A 219 -15.60 0.95 -4.54
N ASP A 220 -16.41 1.95 -4.84
CA ASP A 220 -17.35 2.07 -5.95
C ASP A 220 -16.89 3.01 -7.09
N GLU A 221 -15.67 3.50 -7.02
CA GLU A 221 -15.09 4.44 -7.98
C GLU A 221 -14.22 3.71 -9.02
N PHE A 222 -14.41 4.11 -10.27
CA PHE A 222 -13.68 3.59 -11.43
C PHE A 222 -13.08 4.75 -12.22
N VAL A 223 -11.93 4.50 -12.84
CA VAL A 223 -11.33 5.42 -13.80
C VAL A 223 -11.23 4.71 -15.14
N ILE A 224 -11.45 5.44 -16.22
CA ILE A 224 -11.24 4.96 -17.59
C ILE A 224 -10.31 5.93 -18.28
N ALA A 225 -9.23 5.39 -18.84
CA ALA A 225 -8.28 6.14 -19.65
C ALA A 225 -8.52 5.82 -21.12
N LEU A 226 -8.65 6.87 -21.94
CA LEU A 226 -8.93 6.80 -23.37
C LEU A 226 -7.78 7.47 -24.16
N PRO A 227 -6.71 6.72 -24.49
CA PRO A 227 -5.58 7.25 -25.25
C PRO A 227 -5.99 7.59 -26.69
N GLY A 228 -5.57 8.73 -27.20
CA GLY A 228 -5.89 9.18 -28.56
C GLY A 228 -7.33 9.67 -28.73
N VAL A 229 -8.09 9.86 -27.65
CA VAL A 229 -9.51 10.26 -27.71
C VAL A 229 -9.65 11.71 -27.26
N GLU A 230 -10.22 12.52 -28.15
CA GLU A 230 -10.52 13.93 -27.90
C GLU A 230 -11.82 14.11 -27.10
N TYR A 231 -11.99 15.31 -26.56
CA TYR A 231 -13.10 15.70 -25.68
C TYR A 231 -14.49 15.31 -26.18
N THR A 232 -14.82 15.65 -27.43
CA THR A 232 -16.15 15.37 -28.00
C THR A 232 -16.41 13.87 -28.15
N GLN A 233 -15.40 13.10 -28.54
CA GLN A 233 -15.49 11.65 -28.68
C GLN A 233 -15.59 10.97 -27.32
N ALA A 234 -14.87 11.48 -26.31
CA ALA A 234 -14.92 10.97 -24.96
C ALA A 234 -16.32 11.12 -24.33
N ILE A 235 -17.01 12.24 -24.58
CA ILE A 235 -18.39 12.45 -24.12
C ILE A 235 -19.33 11.43 -24.74
N VAL A 236 -19.30 11.28 -26.07
CA VAL A 236 -20.17 10.31 -26.78
C VAL A 236 -19.95 8.90 -26.25
N PHE A 237 -18.68 8.53 -26.00
CA PHE A 237 -18.35 7.25 -25.40
C PHE A 237 -18.85 7.12 -23.96
N ALA A 238 -18.69 8.16 -23.14
CA ALA A 238 -19.18 8.17 -21.76
C ALA A 238 -20.71 8.02 -21.70
N GLU A 239 -21.45 8.69 -22.58
CA GLU A 239 -22.91 8.59 -22.66
C GLU A 239 -23.34 7.18 -23.05
N PHE A 240 -22.70 6.62 -24.08
CA PHE A 240 -22.91 5.24 -24.49
C PHE A 240 -22.63 4.25 -23.34
N LEU A 241 -21.52 4.43 -22.62
CA LEU A 241 -21.17 3.58 -21.49
C LEU A 241 -22.17 3.72 -20.34
N CYS A 242 -22.62 4.94 -20.04
CA CYS A 242 -23.66 5.20 -19.04
C CYS A 242 -24.95 4.42 -19.37
N ASP A 243 -25.39 4.45 -20.62
CA ASP A 243 -26.56 3.70 -21.08
C ASP A 243 -26.38 2.18 -21.00
N CYS A 244 -25.21 1.67 -21.36
CA CYS A 244 -24.87 0.26 -21.23
C CYS A 244 -24.91 -0.18 -19.76
N CYS A 245 -24.25 0.56 -18.87
CA CYS A 245 -24.27 0.30 -17.44
C CYS A 245 -25.70 0.34 -16.88
N PHE A 246 -26.50 1.34 -17.27
CA PHE A 246 -27.89 1.44 -16.85
C PHE A 246 -28.70 0.18 -17.21
N LYS A 247 -28.60 -0.29 -18.45
CA LYS A 247 -29.30 -1.50 -18.92
C LYS A 247 -28.87 -2.77 -18.19
N GLU A 248 -27.57 -2.93 -17.93
CA GLU A 248 -27.05 -4.10 -17.23
C GLU A 248 -27.41 -4.06 -15.73
N LEU A 249 -27.29 -2.91 -15.09
CA LEU A 249 -27.61 -2.73 -13.67
C LEU A 249 -29.10 -2.91 -13.36
N GLN A 250 -29.99 -2.54 -14.29
CA GLN A 250 -31.42 -2.81 -14.16
C GLN A 250 -31.75 -4.31 -14.04
N LYS A 251 -30.92 -5.20 -14.57
CA LYS A 251 -31.13 -6.66 -14.44
C LYS A 251 -30.94 -7.15 -13.00
N HIS A 252 -30.24 -6.37 -12.17
CA HIS A 252 -30.05 -6.63 -10.75
C HIS A 252 -31.12 -5.97 -9.87
N ALA A 253 -32.17 -5.37 -10.47
CA ALA A 253 -33.19 -4.66 -9.71
C ALA A 253 -33.98 -5.61 -8.77
N VAL A 254 -34.07 -5.23 -7.51
CA VAL A 254 -34.87 -5.97 -6.51
C VAL A 254 -35.88 -5.01 -5.91
N LYS A 255 -37.18 -5.32 -6.04
CA LYS A 255 -38.29 -4.47 -5.54
C LYS A 255 -38.23 -3.02 -6.02
N GLY A 256 -37.72 -2.80 -7.24
CA GLY A 256 -37.57 -1.46 -7.82
C GLY A 256 -36.31 -0.69 -7.37
N LEU A 257 -35.48 -1.28 -6.50
CA LEU A 257 -34.18 -0.73 -6.15
C LEU A 257 -33.11 -1.24 -7.14
N TYR A 258 -32.38 -0.32 -7.76
CA TYR A 258 -31.26 -0.61 -8.66
C TYR A 258 -30.20 0.49 -8.57
N ALA A 259 -28.97 0.16 -8.93
CA ALA A 259 -27.87 1.12 -9.03
C ALA A 259 -27.87 1.79 -10.41
N THR A 260 -27.30 2.99 -10.48
CA THR A 260 -26.95 3.67 -11.73
C THR A 260 -25.48 4.11 -11.67
N VAL A 261 -24.98 4.74 -12.74
CA VAL A 261 -23.64 5.31 -12.74
C VAL A 261 -23.70 6.81 -13.03
N SER A 262 -22.85 7.57 -12.35
CA SER A 262 -22.56 8.95 -12.73
C SER A 262 -21.14 9.01 -13.29
N ILE A 263 -20.93 9.80 -14.34
CA ILE A 263 -19.64 9.88 -15.03
C ILE A 263 -19.21 11.34 -15.19
N GLY A 264 -17.99 11.65 -14.76
CA GLY A 264 -17.30 12.89 -15.03
C GLY A 264 -16.25 12.72 -16.12
N VAL A 265 -16.21 13.61 -17.12
CA VAL A 265 -15.29 13.53 -18.26
C VAL A 265 -14.35 14.74 -18.26
N ALA A 266 -13.06 14.50 -18.47
CA ALA A 266 -12.09 15.54 -18.78
C ALA A 266 -11.07 15.05 -19.81
N THR A 267 -10.52 15.98 -20.60
CA THR A 267 -9.43 15.72 -21.55
C THR A 267 -8.19 16.46 -21.11
N ILE A 268 -7.01 15.87 -21.28
CA ILE A 268 -5.73 16.53 -20.97
C ILE A 268 -5.62 17.83 -21.78
N GLN A 269 -5.22 18.90 -21.10
CA GLN A 269 -5.08 20.24 -21.68
C GLN A 269 -3.63 20.73 -21.62
N ALA A 270 -3.30 21.70 -22.47
CA ALA A 270 -1.95 22.25 -22.57
C ALA A 270 -1.48 23.01 -21.31
N ASN A 271 -2.43 23.45 -20.47
CA ASN A 271 -2.18 24.13 -19.19
C ASN A 271 -2.15 23.19 -17.99
N ASP A 272 -2.46 21.89 -18.17
CA ASP A 272 -2.32 20.89 -17.11
C ASP A 272 -0.83 20.73 -16.78
N LYS A 273 -0.47 20.70 -15.50
CA LYS A 273 0.93 20.52 -15.05
C LYS A 273 1.27 19.05 -14.83
N SER A 274 0.25 18.22 -14.68
CA SER A 274 0.35 16.78 -14.50
C SER A 274 -1.01 16.13 -14.77
N TYR A 275 -1.06 14.79 -14.82
CA TYR A 275 -2.32 14.06 -15.01
C TYR A 275 -3.33 14.30 -13.87
N GLU A 276 -2.86 14.64 -12.67
CA GLU A 276 -3.72 14.95 -11.53
C GLU A 276 -4.62 16.17 -11.79
N ASP A 277 -4.21 17.14 -12.59
CA ASP A 277 -5.05 18.29 -12.93
C ASP A 277 -6.23 17.86 -13.81
N THR A 278 -6.00 17.01 -14.80
CA THR A 278 -7.06 16.40 -15.61
C THR A 278 -7.98 15.52 -14.76
N LEU A 279 -7.41 14.72 -13.85
CA LEU A 279 -8.17 13.85 -12.96
C LEU A 279 -9.08 14.65 -12.01
N LYS A 280 -8.60 15.76 -11.45
CA LYS A 280 -9.39 16.69 -10.63
C LYS A 280 -10.55 17.30 -11.41
N ARG A 281 -10.35 17.65 -12.69
CA ARG A 281 -11.44 18.16 -13.55
C ARG A 281 -12.49 17.08 -13.82
N ALA A 282 -12.08 15.83 -14.04
CA ALA A 282 -13.00 14.71 -14.20
C ALA A 282 -13.77 14.43 -12.89
N ASP A 283 -13.11 14.47 -11.74
CA ASP A 283 -13.74 14.32 -10.42
C ASP A 283 -14.76 15.44 -10.13
N ALA A 284 -14.41 16.70 -10.41
CA ALA A 284 -15.33 17.82 -10.26
C ALA A 284 -16.57 17.66 -11.15
N ALA A 285 -16.40 17.16 -12.38
CA ALA A 285 -17.50 16.85 -13.28
C ALA A 285 -18.38 15.71 -12.75
N LEU A 286 -17.77 14.65 -12.19
CA LEU A 286 -18.49 13.55 -11.56
C LEU A 286 -19.31 14.01 -10.36
N TYR A 287 -18.71 14.85 -9.51
CA TYR A 287 -19.41 15.45 -8.38
C TYR A 287 -20.63 16.26 -8.83
N GLN A 288 -20.49 17.04 -9.89
CA GLN A 288 -21.61 17.77 -10.49
C GLN A 288 -22.68 16.80 -11.04
N ALA A 289 -22.29 15.69 -11.68
CA ALA A 289 -23.21 14.68 -12.20
C ALA A 289 -24.07 14.07 -11.08
N LYS A 290 -23.45 13.77 -9.93
CA LYS A 290 -24.15 13.29 -8.74
C LYS A 290 -25.13 14.34 -8.18
N ARG A 291 -24.73 15.61 -8.16
CA ARG A 291 -25.58 16.71 -7.68
C ARG A 291 -26.78 16.99 -8.56
N ASP A 292 -26.63 16.86 -9.87
CA ASP A 292 -27.68 17.20 -10.82
C ASP A 292 -28.77 16.12 -10.94
N GLY A 293 -28.64 15.03 -10.18
CA GLY A 293 -29.64 13.98 -10.09
C GLY A 293 -29.17 12.63 -10.61
N LYS A 294 -27.84 12.40 -10.68
CA LYS A 294 -27.22 11.09 -10.93
C LYS A 294 -27.57 10.51 -12.31
N ASN A 295 -27.12 9.28 -12.58
CA ASN A 295 -27.39 8.54 -13.83
C ASN A 295 -27.12 9.38 -15.09
N ARG A 296 -25.96 10.04 -15.14
CA ARG A 296 -25.62 10.97 -16.22
C ARG A 296 -24.14 11.19 -16.37
N VAL A 297 -23.82 11.81 -17.51
CA VAL A 297 -22.49 12.29 -17.84
C VAL A 297 -22.45 13.80 -17.68
N ILE A 298 -21.38 14.31 -17.05
CA ILE A 298 -20.99 15.71 -17.12
C ILE A 298 -19.55 15.78 -17.56
N ALA A 299 -19.24 16.75 -18.41
CA ALA A 299 -17.90 16.98 -18.92
C ALA A 299 -17.43 18.37 -18.55
N ASN A 300 -16.18 18.49 -18.10
CA ASN A 300 -15.59 19.77 -17.77
C ASN A 300 -14.60 20.22 -18.86
N THR A 301 -14.87 21.39 -19.45
CA THR A 301 -14.02 22.05 -20.44
C THR A 301 -13.00 23.02 -19.84
N ALA A 302 -13.12 23.37 -18.56
CA ALA A 302 -12.38 24.47 -17.91
C ALA A 302 -11.47 24.01 -16.77
#